data_AF-A0A7C2ZW66-F1
#
_entry.id   AF-A0A7C2ZW66-F1
#
_cell.length_a   1.000
_cell.length_b   1.000
_cell.length_c   1.000
_cell.angle_alpha   90.00
_cell.angle_beta   90.00
_cell.angle_gamma   90.00
#
_symmetry.space_group_name_H-M   'P 1'
#
loop_
_entity.id
_entity.type
_entity.pdbx_description
1 polymer ?
#
loop_
_entity_poly.entity_id
_entity_poly.type
_entity_poly.pdbx_seq_one_letter_code
_entity_poly.pdbx_strand_id
1 'polypeptide(L)'
;MKSKRLKREFLEITSLEGKFIPKKRKYIINIAYKTGVELTPRTSEIAKAFGLGIEDEREFVIYDNLTLEIGEKDIVYITGDSGSGKSVLLKKLEEIFKNKT
;
A
#
# COMPACT_ATOMS: atom_id res chain seq x y z
N MET A 1 -24.43 -6.06 15.15
CA MET A 1 -23.34 -6.91 14.64
C MET A 1 -22.14 -6.05 14.30
N LYS A 2 -20.95 -6.38 14.82
CA LYS A 2 -19.73 -5.55 14.71
C LYS A 2 -19.22 -5.53 13.27
N SER A 3 -19.00 -4.32 12.73
CA SER A 3 -18.31 -4.03 11.47
C SER A 3 -16.97 -4.77 11.42
N LYS A 4 -16.84 -5.74 10.52
CA LYS A 4 -15.56 -6.39 10.22
C LYS A 4 -14.85 -5.50 9.20
N ARG A 5 -14.07 -4.54 9.70
CA ARG A 5 -13.24 -3.64 8.91
C ARG A 5 -12.28 -4.51 8.08
N LEU A 6 -12.55 -4.66 6.78
CA LEU A 6 -11.69 -5.35 5.83
C LEU A 6 -10.44 -4.49 5.58
N LYS A 7 -9.53 -4.47 6.54
CA LYS A 7 -8.13 -4.09 6.31
C LYS A 7 -7.34 -5.37 6.11
N ARG A 8 -7.26 -5.83 4.86
CA ARG A 8 -6.20 -6.77 4.46
C ARG A 8 -5.19 -5.95 3.67
N GLU A 9 -4.23 -5.40 4.38
CA GLU A 9 -3.02 -4.84 3.80
C GLU A 9 -2.12 -6.04 3.48
N PHE A 10 -2.01 -6.41 2.20
CA PHE A 10 -1.07 -7.44 1.75
C PHE A 10 0.28 -6.75 1.51
N LEU A 11 1.31 -7.13 2.29
CA LEU A 11 2.70 -6.76 2.04
C LEU A 11 3.42 -8.02 1.58
N GLU A 12 3.82 -8.07 0.32
CA GLU A 12 4.71 -9.09 -0.20
C GLU A 12 6.09 -8.47 -0.43
N ILE A 13 7.09 -8.89 0.37
CA ILE A 13 8.49 -8.48 0.21
C ILE A 13 9.15 -9.51 -0.70
N THR A 14 9.30 -9.19 -1.98
CA THR A 14 9.63 -10.20 -3.00
C THR A 14 11.12 -10.46 -3.23
N SER A 15 12.06 -9.63 -2.76
CA SER A 15 13.49 -10.00 -2.77
C SER A 15 14.41 -9.04 -2.00
N LEU A 16 15.45 -9.61 -1.38
CA LEU A 16 16.64 -8.92 -0.85
C LEU A 16 17.82 -9.20 -1.79
N GLU A 17 17.85 -8.59 -2.97
CA GLU A 17 19.02 -8.70 -3.86
C GLU A 17 20.04 -7.60 -3.55
N GLY A 18 21.09 -7.99 -2.84
CA GLY A 18 22.20 -7.12 -2.47
C GLY A 18 23.21 -6.96 -3.59
N LYS A 19 23.31 -5.76 -4.17
CA LYS A 19 24.61 -5.21 -4.58
C LYS A 19 25.20 -4.50 -3.37
N PHE A 20 26.27 -5.07 -2.83
CA PHE A 20 26.92 -4.64 -1.60
C PHE A 20 27.54 -3.24 -1.74
N ILE A 21 26.83 -2.23 -1.24
CA ILE A 21 27.41 -0.96 -0.79
C ILE A 21 27.33 -1.01 0.74
N PRO A 22 28.45 -1.15 1.48
CA PRO A 22 28.50 -1.67 2.85
C PRO A 22 27.69 -0.93 3.94
N LYS A 23 26.95 0.14 3.61
CA LYS A 23 26.16 0.94 4.55
C LYS A 23 24.75 1.31 4.08
N LYS A 24 24.37 1.01 2.83
CA LYS A 24 23.03 1.35 2.32
C LYS A 24 22.20 0.09 2.16
N ARG A 25 20.97 0.13 2.64
CA ARG A 25 19.99 -0.95 2.48
C ARG A 25 19.03 -0.58 1.38
N LYS A 26 18.71 -1.55 0.52
CA LYS A 26 17.71 -1.44 -0.52
C LYS A 26 16.34 -1.86 0.05
N TYR A 27 15.33 -1.05 -0.18
CA TYR A 27 13.94 -1.27 0.21
C TYR A 27 13.09 -1.25 -1.04
N ILE A 28 12.29 -2.31 -1.24
CA ILE A 28 11.30 -2.38 -2.32
C ILE A 28 9.93 -2.24 -1.67
N ILE A 29 9.18 -1.22 -2.07
CA ILE A 29 7.94 -0.81 -1.42
C ILE A 29 6.80 -0.89 -2.44
N ASN A 30 5.85 -1.77 -2.14
CA ASN A 30 4.58 -1.90 -2.84
C ASN A 30 3.46 -1.48 -1.89
N ILE A 31 2.63 -0.53 -2.32
CA ILE A 31 1.48 -0.06 -1.54
C ILE A 31 0.30 0.07 -2.49
N ALA A 32 -0.74 -0.70 -2.23
CA ALA A 32 -2.01 -0.61 -2.92
C ALA A 32 -3.17 -0.70 -1.92
N TYR A 33 -4.28 -0.07 -2.27
CA TYR A 33 -5.54 -0.17 -1.54
C TYR A 33 -6.59 -0.83 -2.40
N LYS A 34 -7.30 -1.81 -1.84
CA LYS A 34 -8.52 -2.30 -2.44
C LYS A 34 -9.68 -1.45 -1.96
N THR A 35 -10.35 -0.80 -2.90
CA THR A 35 -11.59 -0.08 -2.67
C THR A 35 -12.72 -0.87 -3.32
N GLY A 36 -13.61 -1.42 -2.50
CA GLY A 36 -14.80 -2.14 -2.96
C GLY A 36 -16.00 -1.70 -2.15
N VAL A 37 -17.18 -1.81 -2.75
CA VAL A 37 -18.45 -1.68 -2.04
C VAL A 37 -18.92 -3.07 -1.63
N GLU A 38 -19.33 -3.21 -0.37
CA GLU A 38 -19.92 -4.48 0.09
C GLU A 38 -21.25 -4.71 -0.65
N LEU A 39 -21.30 -5.79 -1.43
CA LEU A 39 -22.48 -6.15 -2.20
C LEU A 39 -23.44 -6.92 -1.33
N THR A 40 -24.51 -6.25 -0.92
CA THR A 40 -25.66 -6.92 -0.33
C THR A 40 -26.62 -7.36 -1.44
N PRO A 41 -27.48 -8.37 -1.22
CA PRO A 41 -28.49 -8.79 -2.20
C PRO A 41 -29.33 -7.60 -2.70
N ARG A 42 -29.68 -6.67 -1.81
CA ARG A 42 -30.44 -5.46 -2.13
C ARG A 42 -29.65 -4.50 -3.02
N THR A 43 -28.36 -4.30 -2.76
CA THR A 43 -27.49 -3.43 -3.58
C THR A 43 -27.32 -4.02 -4.99
N SER A 44 -27.20 -5.35 -5.09
CA SER A 44 -27.04 -6.05 -6.35
C SER A 44 -28.30 -6.07 -7.22
N GLU A 45 -29.48 -6.23 -6.62
CA GLU A 45 -30.76 -6.16 -7.34
C GLU A 45 -31.00 -4.76 -7.93
N ILE A 46 -30.74 -3.72 -7.14
CA ILE A 46 -30.84 -2.33 -7.60
C ILE A 46 -29.83 -2.09 -8.72
N ALA A 47 -28.55 -2.43 -8.53
CA ALA A 47 -27.55 -2.23 -9.58
C ALA A 47 -27.90 -2.94 -10.89
N LYS A 48 -28.45 -4.16 -10.84
CA LYS A 48 -28.98 -4.87 -12.02
C LYS A 48 -30.16 -4.15 -12.67
N ALA A 49 -31.13 -3.69 -11.86
CA ALA A 49 -32.31 -2.97 -12.37
C ALA A 49 -31.94 -1.64 -13.07
N PHE A 50 -30.86 -1.00 -12.61
CA PHE A 50 -30.32 0.23 -13.21
C PHE A 50 -29.25 -0.03 -14.30
N GLY A 51 -28.96 -1.29 -14.63
CA GLY A 51 -27.96 -1.64 -15.65
C GLY A 51 -26.53 -1.25 -15.28
N LEU A 52 -26.23 -1.09 -13.99
CA LEU A 52 -24.89 -0.75 -13.50
C LEU A 52 -24.01 -2.00 -13.47
N GLY A 53 -22.84 -1.91 -14.10
CA GLY A 53 -21.77 -2.88 -13.90
C GLY A 53 -21.30 -2.83 -12.46
N ILE A 54 -21.41 -3.93 -11.74
CA ILE A 54 -20.93 -4.04 -10.37
C ILE A 54 -19.50 -4.57 -10.46
N GLU A 55 -18.52 -3.71 -10.20
CA GLU A 55 -17.14 -4.16 -10.00
C GLU A 55 -16.94 -4.43 -8.51
N ASP A 56 -16.63 -5.69 -8.19
CA ASP A 56 -16.59 -6.18 -6.82
C ASP A 56 -15.43 -5.56 -6.02
N GLU A 57 -14.30 -5.22 -6.65
CA GLU A 57 -13.15 -4.55 -6.03
C GLU A 57 -12.32 -3.79 -7.08
N ARG A 58 -11.99 -2.52 -6.81
CA ARG A 58 -10.96 -1.77 -7.56
C ARG A 58 -9.68 -1.70 -6.75
N GLU A 59 -8.57 -2.00 -7.39
CA GLU A 59 -7.25 -1.80 -6.80
C GLU A 59 -6.71 -0.41 -7.16
N PHE A 60 -6.32 0.34 -6.14
CA PHE A 60 -5.68 1.63 -6.26
C PHE A 60 -4.23 1.52 -5.82
N VAL A 61 -3.33 1.42 -6.79
CA VAL A 61 -1.89 1.32 -6.57
C VAL A 61 -1.31 2.70 -6.29
N ILE A 62 -0.61 2.84 -5.16
CA ILE A 62 0.11 4.06 -4.77
C ILE A 62 1.58 3.95 -5.14
N TYR A 63 2.21 2.83 -4.79
CA TYR A 63 3.58 2.54 -5.16
C TYR A 63 3.64 1.13 -5.75
N ASP A 64 4.23 1.04 -6.94
CA ASP A 64 4.57 -0.21 -7.60
C ASP A 64 6.09 -0.25 -7.75
N ASN A 65 6.71 -1.25 -7.13
CA ASN A 65 8.14 -1.50 -7.14
C ASN A 65 9.01 -0.27 -6.80
N LEU A 66 8.56 0.58 -5.85
CA LEU A 66 9.34 1.74 -5.42
C LEU A 66 10.61 1.26 -4.72
N THR A 67 11.75 1.50 -5.35
CA THR A 67 13.06 1.14 -4.83
C THR A 67 13.72 2.33 -4.13
N LEU A 68 14.03 2.19 -2.85
CA LEU A 68 14.75 3.18 -2.05
C LEU A 68 16.06 2.60 -1.52
N GLU A 69 17.12 3.40 -1.52
CA GLU A 69 18.40 3.04 -0.91
C GLU A 69 18.73 4.01 0.22
N ILE A 70 18.59 3.53 1.46
CA ILE A 70 18.74 4.37 2.66
C ILE A 70 19.75 3.71 3.61
N GLY A 71 20.77 4.47 4.02
CA GLY A 71 21.71 4.10 5.08
C GLY A 71 21.31 4.62 6.45
N GLU A 72 21.92 4.07 7.52
CA GLU A 72 21.57 4.40 8.92
C GLU A 72 21.82 5.86 9.32
N LYS A 73 22.67 6.58 8.59
CA LYS A 73 23.02 7.98 8.87
C LYS A 73 22.50 8.95 7.80
N ASP A 74 21.69 8.46 6.86
CA ASP A 74 21.18 9.28 5.77
C ASP A 74 20.04 10.18 6.27
N ILE A 75 20.09 11.46 5.91
CA ILE A 75 18.96 12.39 6.06
C ILE A 75 18.23 12.44 4.72
N VAL A 76 16.99 11.95 4.71
CA VAL A 76 16.20 11.80 3.48
C VAL A 76 15.07 12.82 3.48
N TYR A 77 14.98 13.63 2.42
CA TYR A 77 13.84 14.53 2.18
C TYR A 77 12.82 13.86 1.25
N ILE A 78 11.57 13.80 1.68
CA ILE A 78 10.46 13.23 0.90
C ILE A 78 9.57 14.38 0.41
N THR A 79 9.41 14.50 -0.90
CA THR A 79 8.59 15.53 -1.55
C THR A 79 7.64 14.92 -2.58
N GLY A 80 6.69 15.73 -3.07
CA GLY A 80 5.68 15.36 -4.05
C GLY A 80 4.33 16.01 -3.77
N ASP A 81 3.39 15.85 -4.70
CA ASP A 81 2.07 16.49 -4.65
C ASP A 81 1.17 15.95 -3.52
N SER A 82 0.16 16.74 -3.13
CA SER A 82 -0.86 16.26 -2.20
C SER A 82 -1.55 15.01 -2.77
N GLY A 83 -1.75 13.98 -1.95
CA GLY A 83 -2.34 12.70 -2.37
C GLY A 83 -1.35 11.68 -2.94
N SER A 84 -0.07 12.01 -3.15
CA SER A 84 0.94 11.08 -3.71
C SER A 84 1.35 9.92 -2.79
N GLY A 85 0.78 9.79 -1.60
CA GLY A 85 1.09 8.69 -0.67
C GLY A 85 2.28 8.91 0.26
N LYS A 86 2.82 10.13 0.40
CA LYS A 86 3.97 10.43 1.29
C LYS A 86 3.76 9.99 2.75
N SER A 87 2.61 10.34 3.33
CA SER A 87 2.29 9.96 4.72
C SER A 87 2.14 8.46 4.89
N VAL A 88 1.69 7.75 3.84
CA VAL A 88 1.59 6.29 3.84
C VAL A 88 2.98 5.66 3.77
N LEU A 89 3.85 6.18 2.91
CA LEU A 89 5.26 5.77 2.81
C LEU A 89 5.99 5.93 4.14
N LEU A 90 5.86 7.09 4.81
CA LEU A 90 6.49 7.35 6.09
C LEU A 90 6.07 6.36 7.18
N LYS A 91 4.77 6.04 7.30
CA LYS A 91 4.27 5.04 8.25
C LYS A 91 4.87 3.65 7.98
N LYS A 92 4.97 3.26 6.70
CA LYS A 92 5.57 1.98 6.34
C LYS A 92 7.05 1.91 6.69
N LEU A 93 7.80 2.97 6.41
CA LEU A 93 9.21 3.07 6.79
C LEU A 93 9.38 3.03 8.32
N GLU A 94 8.52 3.70 9.07
CA GLU A 94 8.50 3.66 10.54
C GLU A 94 8.32 2.23 11.05
N GLU A 95 7.35 1.46 10.53
CA GLU A 95 7.15 0.04 10.89
C GLU A 95 8.40 -0.81 10.60
N ILE A 96 8.98 -0.63 9.41
CA ILE A 96 10.18 -1.38 8.98
C ILE A 96 11.39 -1.07 9.90
N PHE A 97 11.50 0.17 10.37
CA PHE A 97 12.61 0.58 11.23
C PHE A 97 12.39 0.23 12.70
N LYS A 98 11.14 0.29 13.20
CA LYS A 98 10.82 -0.10 14.58
C LYS A 98 11.00 -1.59 14.83
N ASN A 99 10.64 -2.45 13.88
CA ASN A 99 10.81 -3.91 14.02
C ASN A 99 12.29 -4.38 14.02
N LYS A 100 13.26 -3.46 13.98
CA LYS A 100 14.69 -3.74 14.02
C LYS A 100 15.35 -3.33 15.35
N THR A 101 14.60 -2.78 16.30
CA THR A 101 15.04 -2.53 17.68
C THR A 101 14.50 -3.61 18.59
#